data_AF-A0A6P6NBA4-F1
#
_entry.id   AF-A0A6P6NBA4-F1
#
_cell.length_a   1.000
_cell.length_b   1.000
_cell.length_c   1.000
_cell.angle_alpha   90.00
_cell.angle_beta   90.00
_cell.angle_gamma   90.00
#
_symmetry.space_group_name_H-M   'P 1'
#
loop_
_entity.id
_entity.type
_entity.pdbx_description
1 polymer ?
#
loop_
_entity_poly.entity_id
_entity_poly.type
_entity_poly.pdbx_seq_one_letter_code
_entity_poly.pdbx_strand_id
1 'polypeptide(L)'
;MYRRNGLPASVSITSRHTQDSSSSESLDGRSLDSAKSFDAVVFDMLKVTPEEFASQITLMDAPVFKAIQPEELASCGWNKKEKHSLSPNVVAFTRRFNQVSFWAVREILTAQTLKIRAEILGHFIKIAKKLLELNNLHSLVSVVSALQSAPIFRLSKTWA
;
A
#
# COMPACT_ATOMS: atom_id res chain seq x y z
N MET A 1 34.93 19.54 25.84
CA MET A 1 35.42 20.91 25.72
C MET A 1 34.35 21.75 25.03
N TYR A 2 33.70 22.63 25.77
CA TYR A 2 32.69 23.58 25.28
C TYR A 2 33.38 24.79 24.64
N ARG A 3 32.81 25.31 23.55
CA ARG A 3 32.84 26.76 23.26
C ARG A 3 31.49 27.22 22.70
N ARG A 4 30.80 28.02 23.51
CA ARG A 4 29.77 28.99 23.10
C ARG A 4 30.44 30.17 22.37
N ASN A 5 29.73 30.81 21.45
CA ASN A 5 29.33 32.24 21.52
C ASN A 5 28.96 32.79 20.13
N GLY A 6 27.86 33.57 20.08
CA GLY A 6 27.71 34.63 19.09
C GLY A 6 26.32 34.77 18.44
N LEU A 7 25.32 35.27 19.18
CA LEU A 7 24.29 36.15 18.61
C LEU A 7 24.77 37.60 18.80
N PRO A 8 24.38 38.55 17.93
CA PRO A 8 23.41 39.52 18.43
C PRO A 8 22.40 40.06 17.40
N ALA A 9 21.41 40.76 17.96
CA ALA A 9 20.64 41.89 17.43
C ALA A 9 19.34 41.62 16.63
N SER A 10 18.26 41.79 17.38
CA SER A 10 16.92 42.24 17.00
C SER A 10 16.88 43.50 16.13
N VAL A 11 15.96 43.54 15.16
CA VAL A 11 15.34 44.80 14.69
C VAL A 11 13.86 44.53 14.38
N SER A 12 12.98 45.15 15.16
CA SER A 12 11.57 45.36 14.83
C SER A 12 11.43 46.73 14.18
N ILE A 13 10.72 46.86 13.06
CA ILE A 13 10.24 48.16 12.56
C ILE A 13 8.75 48.06 12.23
N THR A 14 8.03 49.01 12.82
CA THR A 14 6.59 49.24 12.84
C THR A 14 6.05 49.89 11.55
N SER A 15 4.75 49.67 11.34
CA SER A 15 3.88 50.23 10.29
C SER A 15 3.86 51.76 10.23
N ARG A 16 3.64 52.33 9.03
CA ARG A 16 2.80 53.52 8.85
C ARG A 16 1.94 53.46 7.59
N HIS A 17 0.65 53.66 7.82
CA HIS A 17 -0.41 53.99 6.88
C HIS A 17 -0.11 55.27 6.08
N THR A 18 -0.54 55.31 4.83
CA THR A 18 -1.11 56.51 4.19
C THR A 18 -2.20 56.05 3.22
N GLN A 19 -3.42 56.56 3.41
CA GLN A 19 -4.56 56.42 2.51
C GLN A 19 -4.41 57.44 1.38
N ASP A 20 -4.81 57.07 0.17
CA ASP A 20 -5.53 57.96 -0.74
C ASP A 20 -6.33 57.16 -1.79
N SER A 21 -7.31 57.83 -2.36
CA SER A 21 -8.65 57.31 -2.65
C SER A 21 -8.91 56.88 -4.11
N SER A 22 -10.01 56.11 -4.26
CA SER A 22 -10.91 56.04 -5.43
C SER A 22 -10.44 55.34 -6.71
N SER A 23 -11.06 54.20 -7.02
CA SER A 23 -12.07 54.12 -8.11
C SER A 23 -12.74 52.74 -8.14
N SER A 24 -14.07 52.77 -8.27
CA SER A 24 -14.95 51.62 -8.47
C SER A 24 -14.94 51.26 -9.95
N GLU A 25 -14.49 50.05 -10.30
CA GLU A 25 -14.85 49.41 -11.55
C GLU A 25 -15.20 47.93 -11.29
N SER A 26 -16.50 47.68 -11.32
CA SER A 26 -17.13 46.37 -11.38
C SER A 26 -16.96 45.77 -12.79
N LEU A 27 -16.34 44.59 -12.89
CA LEU A 27 -16.45 43.73 -14.05
C LEU A 27 -16.85 42.32 -13.62
N ASP A 28 -18.13 42.04 -13.81
CA ASP A 28 -18.68 40.70 -13.87
C ASP A 28 -18.04 39.96 -15.05
N GLY A 29 -17.45 38.79 -14.79
CA GLY A 29 -16.79 37.98 -15.80
C GLY A 29 -16.59 36.56 -15.30
N ARG A 30 -17.60 35.71 -15.53
CA ARG A 30 -17.62 34.27 -15.22
C ARG A 30 -16.32 33.55 -15.64
N SER A 31 -15.64 32.97 -14.66
CA SER A 31 -15.22 31.57 -14.74
C SER A 31 -15.13 31.04 -13.31
N LEU A 32 -16.23 30.45 -12.83
CA LEU A 32 -16.05 29.34 -11.89
C LEU A 32 -15.36 28.27 -12.71
N ASP A 33 -14.04 28.21 -12.62
CA ASP A 33 -13.33 26.97 -12.88
C ASP A 33 -13.87 25.99 -11.85
N SER A 34 -14.96 25.32 -12.23
CA SER A 34 -15.44 24.12 -11.58
C SER A 34 -14.27 23.16 -11.67
N ALA A 35 -13.41 23.21 -10.66
CA ALA A 35 -12.42 22.20 -10.40
C ALA A 35 -13.25 20.91 -10.35
N LYS A 36 -13.21 20.15 -11.44
CA LYS A 36 -13.80 18.82 -11.49
C LYS A 36 -13.09 18.07 -10.38
N SER A 37 -13.76 17.95 -9.24
CA SER A 37 -13.38 17.03 -8.19
C SER A 37 -13.49 15.67 -8.85
N PHE A 38 -12.37 15.16 -9.35
CA PHE A 38 -12.29 13.78 -9.75
C PHE A 38 -12.55 13.00 -8.47
N ASP A 39 -13.73 12.39 -8.41
CA ASP A 39 -14.07 11.49 -7.32
C ASP A 39 -12.94 10.46 -7.26
N ALA A 40 -12.31 10.32 -6.10
CA ALA A 40 -11.21 9.38 -5.96
C ALA A 40 -11.77 8.02 -6.38
N VAL A 41 -11.17 7.38 -7.39
CA VAL A 41 -11.61 6.07 -7.83
C VAL A 41 -11.42 5.10 -6.67
N VAL A 42 -12.49 4.84 -5.92
CA VAL A 42 -12.48 3.91 -4.80
C VAL A 42 -12.49 2.51 -5.42
N PHE A 43 -11.35 1.83 -5.36
CA PHE A 43 -11.27 0.43 -5.72
C PHE A 43 -12.04 -0.41 -4.70
N ASP A 44 -13.07 -1.11 -5.16
CA ASP A 44 -13.86 -2.02 -4.33
C ASP A 44 -13.38 -3.46 -4.54
N MET A 45 -12.76 -4.02 -3.52
CA MET A 45 -12.21 -5.37 -3.55
C MET A 45 -13.29 -6.42 -3.88
N LEU A 46 -14.54 -6.23 -3.45
CA LEU A 46 -15.59 -7.22 -3.65
C LEU A 46 -16.14 -7.25 -5.09
N LYS A 47 -15.81 -6.25 -5.92
CA LYS A 47 -16.24 -6.19 -7.33
C LYS A 47 -15.35 -6.97 -8.30
N VAL A 48 -14.11 -7.26 -7.92
CA VAL A 48 -13.22 -8.09 -8.72
C VAL A 48 -13.42 -9.55 -8.31
N THR A 49 -13.46 -10.47 -9.26
CA THR A 49 -13.70 -11.88 -8.95
C THR A 49 -12.47 -12.52 -8.30
N PRO A 50 -12.65 -13.59 -7.50
CA PRO A 50 -11.51 -14.31 -6.92
C PRO A 50 -10.54 -14.88 -7.98
N GLU A 51 -11.07 -15.25 -9.15
CA GLU A 51 -10.30 -15.79 -10.27
C GLU A 51 -9.44 -14.73 -10.95
N GLU A 52 -9.98 -13.53 -11.15
CA GLU A 52 -9.20 -12.39 -11.66
C GLU A 52 -8.08 -12.01 -10.70
N PHE A 53 -8.34 -11.93 -9.40
CA PHE A 53 -7.29 -11.69 -8.41
C PHE A 53 -6.22 -12.77 -8.44
N ALA A 54 -6.61 -14.05 -8.40
CA ALA A 54 -5.65 -15.15 -8.43
C ALA A 54 -4.80 -15.12 -9.72
N SER A 55 -5.41 -14.83 -10.86
CA SER A 55 -4.73 -14.72 -12.14
C SER A 55 -3.75 -13.55 -12.17
N GLN A 56 -4.14 -12.36 -11.70
CA GLN A 56 -3.27 -11.18 -11.68
C GLN A 56 -2.11 -11.35 -10.69
N ILE A 57 -2.37 -11.90 -9.50
CA ILE A 57 -1.32 -12.23 -8.53
C ILE A 57 -0.31 -13.19 -9.16
N THR A 58 -0.80 -14.24 -9.82
CA THR A 58 0.06 -15.24 -10.50
C THR A 58 0.85 -14.63 -11.65
N LEU A 59 0.24 -13.74 -12.43
CA LEU A 59 0.92 -13.03 -13.52
C LEU A 59 2.05 -12.12 -13.00
N MET A 60 1.89 -11.53 -11.82
CA MET A 60 2.91 -10.71 -11.16
C MET A 60 4.03 -11.55 -10.52
N ASP A 61 3.70 -12.72 -9.96
CA ASP A 61 4.66 -13.59 -9.28
C ASP A 61 5.55 -14.35 -10.27
N ALA A 62 4.98 -14.84 -11.37
CA ALA A 62 5.66 -15.68 -12.35
C ALA A 62 6.98 -15.10 -12.90
N PRO A 63 7.08 -13.83 -13.34
CA PRO A 63 8.34 -13.28 -13.83
C PRO A 63 9.40 -13.17 -12.74
N VAL A 64 9.01 -12.86 -11.50
CA VAL A 64 9.96 -12.74 -10.37
C VAL A 64 10.51 -14.12 -10.01
N PHE A 65 9.65 -15.15 -9.97
CA PHE A 65 10.08 -16.53 -9.74
C PHE A 65 11.04 -17.02 -10.83
N LYS A 66 10.70 -16.78 -12.10
CA LYS A 66 11.52 -17.19 -13.26
C LYS A 66 12.85 -16.45 -13.35
N ALA A 67 12.99 -15.28 -12.71
CA ALA A 67 14.21 -14.50 -12.71
C ALA A 67 15.27 -15.02 -11.71
N ILE A 68 14.89 -15.87 -10.74
CA ILE A 68 15.80 -16.41 -9.73
C ILE A 68 16.88 -17.25 -10.41
N GLN A 69 18.15 -16.85 -10.21
CA GLN A 69 19.30 -17.59 -10.71
C GLN A 69 19.81 -18.64 -9.70
N PRO A 70 20.36 -19.78 -10.15
CA PRO A 70 20.91 -20.81 -9.25
C PRO A 70 21.95 -20.29 -8.27
N GLU A 71 22.79 -19.33 -8.69
CA GLU A 71 23.87 -18.75 -7.87
C GLU A 71 23.30 -17.99 -6.66
N GLU A 72 22.14 -17.35 -6.81
CA GLU A 72 21.46 -16.67 -5.71
C GLU A 72 21.08 -17.67 -4.61
N LEU A 73 20.61 -18.85 -5.01
CA LEU A 73 20.24 -19.93 -4.09
C LEU A 73 21.48 -20.57 -3.45
N ALA A 74 22.51 -20.85 -4.25
CA ALA A 74 23.76 -21.43 -3.76
C ALA A 74 24.50 -20.52 -2.76
N SER A 75 24.38 -19.20 -2.92
CA SER A 75 25.04 -18.22 -2.03
C SER A 75 24.49 -18.19 -0.59
N CYS A 76 23.28 -18.72 -0.37
CA CYS A 76 22.52 -18.55 0.87
C CYS A 76 22.47 -17.08 1.34
N GLY A 77 22.43 -16.14 0.38
CA GLY A 77 22.67 -14.72 0.60
C GLY A 77 21.45 -13.91 1.04
N TRP A 78 20.23 -14.44 0.89
CA TRP A 78 18.97 -13.69 1.08
C TRP A 78 18.72 -13.18 2.51
N ASN A 79 19.42 -13.73 3.51
CA ASN A 79 19.35 -13.30 4.91
C ASN A 79 20.58 -12.50 5.39
N LYS A 80 21.53 -12.21 4.50
CA LYS A 80 22.76 -11.45 4.83
C LYS A 80 22.55 -9.95 4.63
N LYS A 81 23.49 -9.13 5.11
CA LYS A 81 23.46 -7.67 4.94
C LYS A 81 23.50 -7.28 3.45
N GLU A 82 24.22 -8.04 2.66
CA GLU A 82 24.45 -7.86 1.22
C GLU A 82 23.40 -8.58 0.35
N LYS A 83 22.26 -8.99 0.92
CA LYS A 83 21.22 -9.79 0.24
C LYS A 83 20.73 -9.22 -1.09
N HIS A 84 20.72 -7.90 -1.24
CA HIS A 84 20.29 -7.23 -2.47
C HIS A 84 21.31 -7.35 -3.61
N SER A 85 22.56 -7.63 -3.29
CA SER A 85 23.61 -7.90 -4.28
C SER A 85 23.76 -9.41 -4.53
N LEU A 86 23.66 -10.22 -3.49
CA LEU A 86 23.89 -11.68 -3.57
C LEU A 86 22.66 -12.48 -4.04
N SER A 87 21.45 -12.05 -3.68
CA SER A 87 20.21 -12.78 -3.97
C SER A 87 19.04 -11.84 -4.31
N PRO A 88 19.21 -10.90 -5.27
CA PRO A 88 18.21 -9.86 -5.55
C PRO A 88 16.83 -10.42 -5.88
N ASN A 89 16.71 -11.48 -6.68
CA ASN A 89 15.44 -12.05 -7.12
C ASN A 89 14.79 -12.88 -6.03
N VAL A 90 15.58 -13.62 -5.21
CA VAL A 90 15.06 -14.32 -4.03
C VAL A 90 14.46 -13.33 -3.02
N VAL A 91 15.15 -12.21 -2.79
CA VAL A 91 14.66 -11.13 -1.94
C VAL A 91 13.42 -10.46 -2.55
N ALA A 92 13.39 -10.25 -3.86
CA ALA A 92 12.22 -9.71 -4.55
C ALA A 92 11.00 -10.65 -4.46
N PHE A 93 11.20 -11.96 -4.57
CA PHE A 93 10.14 -12.95 -4.44
C PHE A 93 9.62 -13.03 -3.00
N THR A 94 10.51 -12.94 -2.01
CA THR A 94 10.12 -12.80 -0.59
C THR A 94 9.35 -11.51 -0.34
N ARG A 95 9.70 -10.41 -1.02
CA ARG A 95 8.95 -9.15 -0.93
C ARG A 95 7.55 -9.30 -1.51
N ARG A 96 7.37 -10.01 -2.63
CA ARG A 96 6.06 -10.33 -3.21
C ARG A 96 5.17 -11.10 -2.23
N PHE A 97 5.71 -12.13 -1.58
CA PHE A 97 5.03 -12.86 -0.51
C PHE A 97 4.50 -11.91 0.58
N ASN A 98 5.37 -11.04 1.12
CA ASN A 98 4.99 -10.12 2.18
C ASN A 98 3.96 -9.08 1.71
N GLN A 99 4.08 -8.59 0.48
CA GLN A 99 3.12 -7.64 -0.09
C GLN A 99 1.70 -8.22 -0.17
N VAL A 100 1.57 -9.46 -0.66
CA VAL A 100 0.26 -10.14 -0.75
C VAL A 100 -0.30 -10.39 0.65
N SER A 101 0.52 -10.83 1.61
CA SER A 101 0.07 -11.05 2.98
C SER A 101 -0.38 -9.76 3.66
N PHE A 102 0.40 -8.68 3.56
CA PHE A 102 0.05 -7.39 4.16
C PHE A 102 -1.18 -6.77 3.51
N TRP A 103 -1.32 -6.91 2.19
CA TRP A 103 -2.53 -6.48 1.48
C TRP A 103 -3.76 -7.21 2.04
N ALA A 104 -3.72 -8.53 2.17
CA ALA A 104 -4.84 -9.30 2.73
C ALA A 104 -5.22 -8.87 4.15
N VAL A 105 -4.21 -8.72 5.03
CA VAL A 105 -4.44 -8.21 6.39
C VAL A 105 -5.08 -6.82 6.36
N ARG A 106 -4.56 -5.90 5.53
CA ARG A 106 -5.06 -4.53 5.44
C ARG A 106 -6.51 -4.47 4.98
N GLU A 107 -6.87 -5.13 3.88
CA GLU A 107 -8.23 -5.08 3.34
C GLU A 107 -9.24 -5.63 4.35
N ILE A 108 -8.90 -6.71 5.06
CA ILE A 108 -9.77 -7.27 6.11
C ILE A 108 -9.91 -6.27 7.28
N LEU A 109 -8.81 -5.72 7.79
CA LEU A 109 -8.86 -4.85 8.98
C LEU A 109 -9.46 -3.47 8.72
N THR A 110 -9.41 -2.98 7.48
CA THR A 110 -9.93 -1.65 7.10
C THR A 110 -11.39 -1.68 6.61
N ALA A 111 -12.01 -2.85 6.57
CA ALA A 111 -13.42 -3.00 6.23
C ALA A 111 -14.34 -2.22 7.20
N GLN A 112 -15.28 -1.46 6.64
CA GLN A 112 -16.11 -0.49 7.38
C GLN A 112 -17.10 -1.14 8.36
N THR A 113 -17.57 -2.36 8.07
CA THR A 113 -18.56 -3.06 8.90
C THR A 113 -18.15 -4.52 9.11
N LEU A 114 -18.70 -5.15 10.16
CA LEU A 114 -18.49 -6.58 10.40
C LEU A 114 -18.94 -7.44 9.21
N LYS A 115 -20.09 -7.11 8.61
CA LYS A 115 -20.63 -7.83 7.46
C LYS A 115 -19.68 -7.78 6.27
N ILE A 116 -19.24 -6.57 5.88
CA ILE A 116 -18.30 -6.38 4.77
C ILE A 116 -16.97 -7.09 5.07
N ARG A 117 -16.50 -7.03 6.31
CA ARG A 117 -15.26 -7.71 6.71
C ARG A 117 -15.35 -9.22 6.53
N ALA A 118 -16.49 -9.83 6.90
CA ALA A 118 -16.72 -11.25 6.72
C ALA A 118 -16.78 -11.62 5.21
N GLU A 119 -17.41 -10.77 4.39
CA GLU A 119 -17.44 -10.94 2.94
C GLU A 119 -16.03 -10.88 2.33
N ILE A 120 -15.20 -9.89 2.72
CA ILE A 120 -13.80 -9.76 2.28
C ILE A 120 -12.95 -10.95 2.73
N LEU A 121 -13.10 -11.40 3.98
CA LEU A 121 -12.41 -12.58 4.49
C LEU A 121 -12.78 -13.83 3.68
N GLY A 122 -14.07 -14.05 3.44
CA GLY A 122 -14.55 -15.14 2.59
C GLY A 122 -14.08 -15.01 1.14
N HIS A 123 -13.91 -13.79 0.64
CA HIS A 123 -13.37 -13.52 -0.67
C HIS A 123 -11.89 -13.96 -0.76
N PHE A 124 -11.06 -13.68 0.24
CA PHE A 124 -9.68 -14.19 0.30
C PHE A 124 -9.58 -15.71 0.37
N ILE A 125 -10.50 -16.39 1.06
CA ILE A 125 -10.56 -17.86 1.05
C ILE A 125 -10.83 -18.38 -0.37
N LYS A 126 -11.73 -17.73 -1.11
CA LYS A 126 -11.99 -18.08 -2.52
C LYS A 126 -10.78 -17.78 -3.42
N ILE A 127 -10.08 -16.66 -3.20
CA ILE A 127 -8.83 -16.34 -3.90
C ILE A 127 -7.79 -17.43 -3.64
N ALA A 128 -7.60 -17.84 -2.38
CA ALA A 128 -6.69 -18.93 -2.02
C ALA A 128 -7.03 -20.23 -2.77
N LYS A 129 -8.32 -20.61 -2.82
CA LYS A 129 -8.76 -21.76 -3.62
C LYS A 129 -8.40 -21.61 -5.10
N LYS A 130 -8.59 -20.43 -5.70
CA LYS A 130 -8.23 -20.16 -7.10
C LYS A 130 -6.71 -20.18 -7.34
N LEU A 131 -5.91 -19.69 -6.38
CA LEU A 131 -4.45 -19.81 -6.43
C LEU A 131 -3.99 -21.27 -6.40
N LEU A 132 -4.68 -22.13 -5.64
CA LEU A 132 -4.44 -23.57 -5.65
C LEU A 132 -4.79 -24.20 -7.01
N GLU A 133 -5.93 -23.84 -7.61
CA GLU A 133 -6.32 -24.30 -8.95
C GLU A 133 -5.28 -23.90 -10.02
N LEU A 134 -4.64 -22.73 -9.88
CA LEU A 134 -3.55 -22.26 -10.74
C LEU A 134 -2.18 -22.84 -10.39
N ASN A 135 -2.07 -23.69 -9.36
CA ASN A 135 -0.81 -24.18 -8.79
C ASN A 135 0.16 -23.07 -8.33
N ASN A 136 -0.33 -21.87 -8.04
CA ASN A 136 0.47 -20.80 -7.44
C ASN A 136 0.56 -20.99 -5.92
N LEU A 137 1.40 -21.93 -5.50
CA LEU A 137 1.59 -22.27 -4.09
C LEU A 137 2.26 -21.13 -3.29
N HIS A 138 3.07 -20.29 -3.95
CA HIS A 138 3.73 -19.16 -3.30
C HIS A 138 2.71 -18.18 -2.72
N SER A 139 1.81 -17.68 -3.55
CA SER A 139 0.80 -16.72 -3.11
C SER A 139 -0.36 -17.38 -2.36
N LEU A 140 -0.65 -18.66 -2.61
CA LEU A 140 -1.57 -19.42 -1.76
C LEU A 140 -1.10 -19.40 -0.30
N VAL A 141 0.16 -19.76 -0.04
CA VAL A 141 0.72 -19.78 1.32
C VAL A 141 0.79 -18.37 1.89
N SER A 142 1.05 -17.34 1.07
CA SER A 142 1.02 -15.93 1.49
C SER A 142 -0.36 -15.52 2.04
N VAL A 143 -1.44 -15.85 1.32
CA VAL A 143 -2.81 -15.56 1.75
C VAL A 143 -3.19 -16.37 2.99
N VAL A 144 -2.88 -17.66 3.02
CA VAL A 144 -3.16 -18.52 4.19
C VAL A 144 -2.42 -18.01 5.43
N SER A 145 -1.15 -17.63 5.29
CA SER A 145 -0.34 -17.06 6.37
C SER A 145 -0.92 -15.75 6.88
N ALA A 146 -1.47 -14.90 6.00
CA ALA A 146 -2.16 -13.68 6.40
C ALA A 146 -3.43 -13.98 7.21
N LEU A 147 -4.24 -14.95 6.77
CA LEU A 147 -5.47 -15.36 7.46
C LEU A 147 -5.18 -15.99 8.84
N GLN A 148 -4.07 -16.72 8.96
CA GLN A 148 -3.61 -17.32 10.21
C GLN A 148 -2.79 -16.38 11.10
N SER A 149 -2.44 -15.19 10.60
CA SER A 149 -1.69 -14.21 11.38
C SER A 149 -2.51 -13.72 12.58
N ALA A 150 -1.82 -13.40 13.69
CA ALA A 150 -2.43 -12.94 14.94
C ALA A 150 -3.54 -11.87 14.78
N PRO A 151 -3.40 -10.80 13.96
CA PRO A 151 -4.45 -9.80 13.82
C PRO A 151 -5.73 -10.31 13.15
N ILE A 152 -5.65 -11.33 12.28
CA ILE A 152 -6.80 -11.88 11.56
C ILE A 152 -7.39 -13.08 12.30
N PHE A 153 -6.54 -14.00 12.79
CA PHE A 153 -6.97 -15.21 13.49
C PHE A 153 -7.86 -14.91 14.72
N ARG A 154 -7.56 -13.84 15.45
CA ARG A 154 -8.31 -13.44 16.65
C ARG A 154 -9.69 -12.82 16.38
N LEU A 155 -10.09 -12.63 15.12
CA LEU A 155 -11.35 -11.97 14.76
C LEU A 155 -12.56 -12.90 14.89
N SER A 156 -12.81 -13.47 16.07
CA SER A 156 -13.79 -14.56 16.28
C SER A 156 -15.19 -14.25 15.70
N LYS A 157 -15.69 -13.02 15.81
CA LYS A 157 -17.00 -12.61 15.25
C LYS A 157 -17.04 -12.56 13.72
N THR A 158 -15.90 -12.43 13.07
CA THR A 158 -15.77 -12.40 11.60
C THR A 158 -15.65 -13.82 11.05
N TRP A 159 -15.07 -14.73 11.85
CA TRP A 159 -14.91 -16.14 11.50
C TRP A 159 -16.15 -17.01 11.78
N ALA A 160 -16.96 -16.63 12.78
CA ALA A 160 -18.22 -17.28 13.11
C ALA A 160 -19.28 -17.07 12.03
#